data_AF-A0A3D1M4B7-F1
#
_entry.id   AF-A0A3D1M4B7-F1
#
_cell.length_a   1.000
_cell.length_b   1.000
_cell.length_c   1.000
_cell.angle_alpha   90.00
_cell.angle_beta   90.00
_cell.angle_gamma   90.00
#
_symmetry.space_group_name_H-M   'P 1'
#
loop_
_entity.id
_entity.type
_entity.pdbx_description
1 polymer ?
#
loop_
_entity_poly.entity_id
_entity_poly.type
_entity_poly.pdbx_seq_one_letter_code
_entity_poly.pdbx_strand_id
1 'polypeptide(L)' 'MIHYPLLVRQIIKKYGTQTNFAKELGITKQALSYKLSGKNGISNKDIALWCQLLDIPLEQIGKYFFDVEFDK' A
#
# COMPACT_ATOMS: atom_id res chain seq x y z
N MET A 1 3.70 13.05 8.81
CA MET A 1 2.78 12.12 8.11
C MET A 1 3.57 10.87 7.77
N ILE A 2 2.96 9.67 7.83
CA ILE A 2 3.65 8.43 7.49
C ILE A 2 3.49 8.17 6.00
N HIS A 3 4.55 7.84 5.28
CA HIS A 3 4.49 7.48 3.86
C HIS A 3 5.09 6.09 3.62
N TYR A 4 4.48 5.35 2.70
CA TYR A 4 4.91 4.00 2.30
C TYR A 4 5.50 4.01 0.87
N PRO A 5 6.73 4.53 0.67
CA PRO A 5 7.29 4.75 -0.66
C PRO A 5 7.44 3.45 -1.46
N LEU A 6 7.79 2.35 -0.79
CA LEU A 6 7.96 1.05 -1.44
C LEU A 6 6.63 0.47 -1.95
N LEU A 7 5.55 0.58 -1.16
CA LEU A 7 4.21 0.20 -1.61
C LEU A 7 3.76 1.03 -2.80
N VAL A 8 3.96 2.35 -2.75
CA VAL A 8 3.60 3.23 -3.87
C VAL A 8 4.35 2.81 -5.14
N ARG A 9 5.67 2.58 -5.05
CA ARG A 9 6.46 2.13 -6.20
C ARG A 9 5.97 0.79 -6.76
N GLN A 10 5.64 -0.17 -5.90
CA GLN A 10 5.14 -1.47 -6.35
C GLN A 10 3.76 -1.37 -7.01
N ILE A 11 2.86 -0.55 -6.44
CA ILE A 11 1.55 -0.25 -7.02
C ILE A 11 1.69 0.33 -8.43
N ILE A 12 2.57 1.33 -8.61
CA ILE A 12 2.81 1.92 -9.93
C ILE A 12 3.41 0.90 -10.90
N LYS A 13 4.35 0.07 -10.45
CA LYS A 13 4.96 -0.98 -11.30
C LYS A 13 3.93 -2.00 -11.79
N LYS A 14 3.01 -2.45 -10.94
CA LYS A 14 2.05 -3.52 -11.29
C LYS A 14 0.75 -3.00 -11.90
N TYR A 15 0.22 -1.88 -11.42
CA TYR A 15 -1.09 -1.35 -11.79
C TYR A 15 -1.05 -0.01 -12.55
N GLY A 16 0.14 0.56 -12.75
CA GLY A 16 0.36 1.84 -13.45
C GLY A 16 -0.02 3.08 -12.62
N THR A 17 -1.12 3.03 -11.87
CA THR A 17 -1.59 4.13 -11.01
C THR A 17 -2.19 3.63 -9.70
N GLN A 18 -2.16 4.47 -8.66
CA GLN A 18 -2.88 4.20 -7.41
C GLN A 18 -4.40 4.08 -7.62
N THR A 19 -4.95 4.81 -8.59
CA THR A 19 -6.38 4.73 -8.93
C THR A 19 -6.76 3.35 -9.45
N ASN A 20 -5.93 2.72 -10.28
CA ASN A 20 -6.19 1.37 -10.79
C ASN A 20 -6.11 0.34 -9.67
N PHE A 21 -5.14 0.46 -8.76
CA PHE A 21 -5.06 -0.43 -7.60
C PHE A 21 -6.24 -0.25 -6.65
N ALA A 22 -6.72 0.99 -6.45
CA ALA A 22 -7.93 1.24 -5.67
C ALA A 22 -9.17 0.56 -6.27
N LYS A 23 -9.30 0.57 -7.60
CA LYS A 23 -10.37 -0.17 -8.32
C LYS A 23 -10.29 -1.67 -8.06
N GLU A 24 -9.08 -2.25 -8.14
CA GLU A 24 -8.85 -3.68 -7.86
C GLU A 24 -9.22 -4.05 -6.41
N LEU A 25 -8.93 -3.16 -5.46
CA LEU A 25 -9.30 -3.31 -4.05
C LEU A 25 -10.79 -3.08 -3.78
N GLY A 26 -11.57 -2.58 -4.74
CA GLY A 26 -12.97 -2.21 -4.55
C GLY A 26 -13.17 -1.00 -3.63
N ILE A 27 -12.18 -0.09 -3.53
CA ILE A 27 -12.23 1.11 -2.70
C ILE A 27 -12.01 2.39 -3.51
N THR A 28 -12.34 3.54 -2.91
CA THR A 28 -12.04 4.83 -3.54
C THR A 28 -10.54 5.14 -3.49
N LYS A 29 -10.04 5.92 -4.47
CA LYS A 29 -8.65 6.41 -4.46
C LYS A 29 -8.33 7.18 -3.18
N GLN A 30 -9.31 7.90 -2.63
CA GLN A 30 -9.14 8.67 -1.40
C GLN A 30 -8.95 7.75 -0.19
N ALA A 31 -9.73 6.67 -0.07
CA ALA A 31 -9.56 5.67 0.98
C ALA A 31 -8.17 5.01 0.91
N LEU A 32 -7.72 4.65 -0.30
CA LEU A 32 -6.35 4.14 -0.50
C LEU A 32 -5.29 5.18 -0.08
N SER A 33 -5.49 6.45 -0.45
CA SER A 33 -4.58 7.54 -0.08
C SER A 33 -4.50 7.75 1.43
N TYR A 34 -5.59 7.58 2.17
CA TYR A 34 -5.58 7.64 3.63
C TYR A 34 -4.82 6.46 4.24
N LYS A 35 -4.87 5.28 3.61
CA LYS A 35 -4.02 4.14 3.99
C LYS A 35 -2.54 4.40 3.77
N LEU A 36 -2.18 4.87 2.58
CA LEU A 36 -0.80 5.16 2.19
C LEU A 36 -0.19 6.39 2.87
N SER A 37 -0.99 7.21 3.56
CA SER A 37 -0.52 8.35 4.38
C SER A 37 -0.53 8.05 5.89
N GLY A 38 -0.85 6.80 6.26
CA GLY A 38 -0.99 6.36 7.65
C GLY A 38 -2.18 6.97 8.41
N LYS A 39 -3.05 7.74 7.76
CA LYS A 39 -4.25 8.32 8.38
C LYS A 39 -5.27 7.26 8.75
N ASN A 40 -5.45 6.26 7.88
CA ASN A 40 -6.21 5.06 8.16
C ASN A 40 -5.23 3.90 8.12
N GLY A 41 -4.83 3.34 9.27
CA GLY A 41 -3.85 2.26 9.29
C GLY A 41 -4.14 1.11 8.30
N ILE A 42 -3.07 0.44 7.87
CA ILE A 42 -3.16 -0.77 7.05
C ILE A 42 -3.34 -1.95 8.02
N SER A 43 -4.49 -2.62 7.96
CA SER A 43 -4.80 -3.76 8.82
C SER A 43 -4.13 -5.04 8.34
N ASN A 44 -4.03 -6.06 9.19
CA ASN A 44 -3.50 -7.37 8.79
C ASN A 44 -4.26 -7.98 7.60
N LYS A 45 -5.58 -7.72 7.48
CA LYS A 45 -6.38 -8.13 6.32
C LYS A 45 -5.95 -7.40 5.05
N ASP A 46 -5.68 -6.10 5.15
CA ASP A 46 -5.15 -5.32 4.04
C ASP A 46 -3.77 -5.85 3.64
N ILE A 47 -2.87 -6.11 4.60
CA ILE A 47 -1.52 -6.64 4.32
C ILE A 47 -1.61 -7.96 3.54
N ALA A 48 -2.43 -8.91 4.00
CA ALA A 48 -2.60 -10.19 3.34
C ALA A 48 -3.11 -10.03 1.89
N LEU A 49 -4.17 -9.23 1.70
CA LEU A 49 -4.74 -8.97 0.38
C LEU A 49 -3.75 -8.24 -0.53
N TRP A 50 -3.06 -7.23 -0.02
CA TRP A 50 -2.12 -6.42 -0.79
C TRP A 50 -0.89 -7.23 -1.18
N CYS A 51 -0.42 -8.15 -0.34
CA CYS A 51 0.67 -9.05 -0.71
C CYS A 51 0.29 -9.95 -1.90
N GLN A 52 -0.92 -10.51 -1.87
CA GLN A 52 -1.45 -11.30 -2.99
C GLN A 52 -1.58 -10.46 -4.26
N LEU A 53 -2.17 -9.27 -4.15
CA LEU A 53 -2.40 -8.40 -5.30
C LEU A 53 -1.12 -7.76 -5.84
N LEU A 54 -0.10 -7.49 -5.02
CA LEU A 54 1.14 -6.83 -5.44
C LEU A 54 2.30 -7.79 -5.71
N ASP A 55 2.06 -9.10 -5.61
CA ASP A 55 3.09 -10.16 -5.63
C ASP A 55 4.23 -9.88 -4.65
N ILE A 56 3.91 -9.45 -3.43
CA ILE A 56 4.91 -9.21 -2.39
C ILE A 56 5.14 -10.52 -1.65
N PRO A 57 6.37 -11.07 -1.66
CA PRO A 57 6.69 -12.27 -0.89
C PRO A 57 6.55 -12.03 0.61
N LEU A 58 6.16 -13.07 1.36
CA LEU A 58 5.88 -12.97 2.80
C LEU A 58 7.10 -12.49 3.58
N GLU A 59 8.30 -12.90 3.18
CA GLU A 59 9.57 -12.49 3.77
C GLU A 59 9.87 -10.98 3.58
N GLN A 60 9.21 -10.32 2.62
CA GLN A 60 9.37 -8.90 2.34
C GLN A 60 8.29 -8.02 2.99
N ILE A 61 7.30 -8.60 3.70
CA ILE A 61 6.25 -7.82 4.38
C ILE A 61 6.85 -6.75 5.28
N GLY A 62 7.88 -7.12 6.06
CA GLY A 62 8.67 -6.21 6.90
C GLY A 62 9.06 -4.93 6.17
N LYS A 63 9.69 -5.12 5.01
CA LYS A 63 10.21 -4.05 4.17
C LYS A 63 9.11 -3.18 3.56
N TYR A 64 8.00 -3.75 3.10
CA TYR A 64 6.97 -2.96 2.42
C TYR A 64 6.02 -2.22 3.37
N PHE A 65 5.70 -2.82 4.52
CA PHE A 65 4.64 -2.33 5.41
C PHE A 65 5.15 -1.68 6.70
N PHE A 66 6.45 -1.79 7.01
CA PHE A 66 7.02 -1.23 8.25
C PHE A 66 8.23 -0.30 8.02
N ASP A 67 8.87 -0.34 6.85
CA ASP A 67 9.91 0.63 6.45
C ASP A 67 9.25 1.89 5.88
N VAL A 68 8.75 2.73 6.78
CA VAL A 68 7.97 3.93 6.45
C VAL A 68 8.78 5.21 6.67
N GLU A 69 8.50 6.21 5.85
CA GLU A 69 9.08 7.54 6.00
C GLU A 69 8.16 8.44 6.85
N PHE A 70 8.76 9.28 7.68
CA PHE A 70 8.05 10.30 8.45
C PHE A 70 8.34 11.68 7.87
N ASP A 71 7.29 12.43 7.49
CA ASP A 71 7.47 13.87 7.23
C ASP A 71 7.93 14.57 8.52
N LYS A 72 8.93 15.46 8.39
CA LYS A 72 9.42 16.36 9.44
C LYS A 72 8.36 17.34 9.91
#